data_AF-F9GFS6-F1
#
_entry.id   AF-F9GFS6-F1
#
_cell.length_a   1.000
_cell.length_b   1.000
_cell.length_c   1.000
_cell.angle_alpha   90.00
_cell.angle_beta   90.00
_cell.angle_gamma   90.00
#
_symmetry.space_group_name_H-M   'P 1'
#
loop_
_entity.id
_entity.type
_entity.pdbx_description
1 polymer ?
#
loop_
_entity_poly.entity_id
_entity_poly.type
_entity_poly.pdbx_seq_one_letter_code
_entity_poly.pdbx_strand_id
1 'polypeptide(L)'
;MVNIMKVVFGSRLVTETLEDCYDKLPSPSELMERILIKVKKPQIKQEPPASNFRGGRRGNSLNSLLTRSMTDAAMLTPSQSLPQSLMRSPSPSCRRPVRKTRVNTITEGGVQDRASRSASDNDSGGERNSRKTSTKIVKELGDLGVYCSGVNYTGFDTAAAKQYNHIFSFMESSFAKYSRTKEQKIAVDLHNLRYMMRVYPDRTRITSNNFNPLLYWRRGIQMVALNWQTFDLGMQISRAMFDGGQDFSGYVLKPAELRDIQVLPYNPELPGGMKRSVVSFTIDVISAQRLMRPASLPADKAMNPYVEVEVFHASNKREKRNESALPRDLDPPQKFRTNIVRENGFNPMFDGHFKFKVTNKQPDLVFIRWSVKLSNDGENYNDRPAVATYTAKLSNLKQGYRTLPLLNDAGDQYLFLKLFCKIKVDSIEKMMIDAPCRTLPRPRW
;
A
#
# COMPACT_ATOMS: atom_id res chain seq x y z
N MET A 1 -12.23 14.04 22.96
CA MET A 1 -12.27 13.10 21.81
C MET A 1 -13.06 11.84 22.14
N VAL A 2 -12.67 11.05 23.16
CA VAL A 2 -13.42 9.85 23.58
C VAL A 2 -14.90 10.14 23.84
N ASN A 3 -15.21 11.21 24.59
CA ASN A 3 -16.61 11.61 24.83
C ASN A 3 -17.37 11.91 23.54
N ILE A 4 -16.73 12.55 22.55
CA ILE A 4 -17.35 12.82 21.24
C ILE A 4 -17.62 11.50 20.51
N MET A 5 -16.67 10.56 20.50
CA MET A 5 -16.88 9.24 19.89
C MET A 5 -18.05 8.50 20.52
N LYS A 6 -18.14 8.49 21.86
CA LYS A 6 -19.25 7.85 22.59
C LYS A 6 -20.60 8.51 22.26
N VAL A 7 -20.65 9.83 22.21
CA VAL A 7 -21.88 10.58 21.88
C VAL A 7 -22.31 10.36 20.43
N VAL A 8 -21.37 10.46 19.49
CA VAL A 8 -21.67 10.42 18.04
C VAL A 8 -21.92 9.01 17.55
N PHE A 9 -21.10 8.04 17.95
CA PHE A 9 -21.25 6.66 17.51
C PHE A 9 -22.27 5.88 18.36
N GLY A 10 -22.57 6.35 19.57
CA GLY A 10 -23.59 5.77 20.44
C GLY A 10 -23.39 4.27 20.64
N SER A 11 -24.46 3.50 20.45
CA SER A 11 -24.47 2.04 20.57
C SER A 11 -23.66 1.31 19.50
N ARG A 12 -23.28 1.98 18.40
CA ARG A 12 -22.45 1.35 17.36
C ARG A 12 -20.99 1.20 17.80
N LEU A 13 -20.52 2.05 18.72
CA LEU A 13 -19.13 1.99 19.21
C LEU A 13 -18.93 0.76 20.08
N VAL A 14 -17.95 -0.06 19.73
CA VAL A 14 -17.54 -1.20 20.56
C VAL A 14 -16.63 -0.70 21.68
N THR A 15 -17.10 -0.84 22.92
CA THR A 15 -16.35 -0.47 24.13
C THR A 15 -15.88 -1.67 24.94
N GLU A 16 -16.44 -2.84 24.70
CA GLU A 16 -16.15 -4.09 25.40
C GLU A 16 -16.16 -5.27 24.43
N THR A 17 -15.67 -6.43 24.87
CA THR A 17 -15.71 -7.65 24.07
C THR A 17 -17.14 -8.14 23.91
N LEU A 18 -17.49 -8.58 22.69
CA LEU A 18 -18.70 -9.33 22.41
C LEU A 18 -18.70 -10.66 23.18
N GLU A 19 -19.90 -11.13 23.52
CA GLU A 19 -20.11 -12.45 24.09
C GLU A 19 -19.45 -13.53 23.19
N ASP A 20 -18.82 -14.52 23.82
CA ASP A 20 -18.08 -15.62 23.17
C ASP A 20 -16.85 -15.23 22.33
N CYS A 21 -16.43 -13.95 22.33
CA CYS A 21 -15.27 -13.44 21.59
C CYS A 21 -14.24 -12.74 22.49
N TYR A 22 -13.81 -13.42 23.56
CA TYR A 22 -12.86 -12.89 24.54
C TYR A 22 -11.38 -13.03 24.11
N ASP A 23 -11.07 -14.05 23.31
CA ASP A 23 -9.71 -14.45 22.93
C ASP A 23 -9.51 -14.61 21.42
N LYS A 24 -10.49 -14.18 20.62
CA LYS A 24 -10.47 -14.23 19.15
C LYS A 24 -11.07 -12.97 18.56
N LEU A 25 -10.74 -12.73 17.29
CA LEU A 25 -11.41 -11.69 16.50
C LEU A 25 -12.81 -12.17 16.12
N PRO A 26 -13.86 -11.36 16.34
CA PRO A 26 -15.18 -11.65 15.82
C PRO A 26 -15.20 -11.65 14.30
N SER A 27 -16.15 -12.38 13.73
CA SER A 27 -16.48 -12.36 12.32
C SER A 27 -17.08 -11.01 11.88
N PRO A 28 -17.01 -10.66 10.58
CA PRO A 28 -17.69 -9.48 10.07
C PRO A 28 -19.20 -9.47 10.36
N SER A 29 -19.86 -10.63 10.36
CA SER A 29 -21.29 -10.76 10.65
C SER A 29 -21.62 -10.44 12.12
N GLU A 30 -20.77 -10.84 13.07
CA GLU A 30 -20.93 -10.50 14.49
C GLU A 30 -20.67 -9.01 14.77
N LEU A 31 -19.90 -8.34 13.89
CA LEU A 31 -19.58 -6.91 13.97
C LEU A 31 -20.46 -6.03 13.08
N MET A 32 -21.58 -6.56 12.60
CA MET A 32 -22.49 -5.80 11.73
C MET A 32 -23.00 -4.54 12.45
N GLU A 33 -22.97 -3.41 11.74
CA GLU A 33 -23.33 -2.08 12.26
C GLU A 33 -22.48 -1.57 13.44
N ARG A 34 -21.32 -2.21 13.71
CA ARG A 34 -20.39 -1.79 14.77
C ARG A 34 -19.21 -0.97 14.24
N ILE A 35 -18.68 -0.12 15.10
CA ILE A 35 -17.50 0.72 14.85
C ILE A 35 -16.41 0.33 15.84
N LEU A 36 -15.28 -0.11 15.31
CA LEU A 36 -14.07 -0.45 16.07
C LEU A 36 -13.08 0.71 16.05
N ILE A 37 -12.42 0.96 17.17
CA ILE A 37 -11.36 1.96 17.27
C ILE A 37 -10.00 1.26 17.26
N LYS A 38 -9.19 1.57 16.24
CA LYS A 38 -7.78 1.19 16.24
C LYS A 38 -6.95 2.20 17.03
N VAL A 39 -6.41 1.80 18.16
CA VAL A 39 -5.61 2.66 19.05
C VAL A 39 -4.39 1.90 19.56
N LYS A 40 -3.30 2.61 19.87
CA LYS A 40 -2.12 1.97 20.47
C LYS A 40 -2.33 1.68 21.96
N LYS A 41 -1.83 0.53 22.43
CA LYS A 41 -1.95 0.17 23.85
C LYS A 41 -1.25 1.20 24.73
N PRO A 42 -1.89 1.62 25.85
CA PRO A 42 -1.22 2.45 26.84
C PRO A 42 -0.03 1.66 27.40
N GLN A 43 1.15 2.28 27.43
CA GLN A 43 2.29 1.70 28.13
C GLN A 43 2.09 1.92 29.62
N ILE A 44 1.64 0.89 30.34
CA ILE A 44 1.66 0.88 31.79
C ILE A 44 3.14 0.81 32.18
N LYS A 45 3.70 1.92 32.66
CA LYS A 45 4.95 1.85 33.42
C LYS A 45 4.60 1.09 34.70
N GLN A 46 5.08 -0.14 34.83
CA GLN A 46 5.21 -0.73 36.16
C GLN A 46 6.22 0.14 36.90
N GLU A 47 5.76 0.91 37.89
CA GLU A 47 6.66 1.45 38.89
C GLU A 47 7.35 0.26 39.56
N PRO A 48 8.68 0.25 39.68
CA PRO A 48 9.35 -0.77 40.48
C PRO A 48 8.77 -0.71 41.90
N PRO A 49 8.62 -1.85 42.59
CA PRO A 49 8.10 -1.85 43.95
C PRO A 49 8.97 -0.94 44.81
N ALA A 50 8.33 -0.02 45.54
CA ALA A 50 9.00 0.93 46.40
C ALA A 50 9.87 0.17 47.41
N SER A 51 11.17 0.14 47.17
CA SER A 51 12.13 -0.31 48.17
C SER A 51 12.23 0.78 49.22
N ASN A 52 11.69 0.49 50.41
CA ASN A 52 11.88 1.28 51.61
C ASN A 52 13.37 1.33 51.97
N PHE A 53 14.09 2.37 51.53
CA PHE A 53 15.33 2.77 52.16
C PHE A 53 15.11 4.05 52.97
N ARG A 54 14.95 3.86 54.27
CA ARG A 54 15.15 4.90 55.28
C ARG A 54 16.65 5.14 55.45
N GLY A 55 17.07 6.40 55.46
CA GLY A 55 18.28 6.81 56.17
C GLY A 55 19.08 7.93 55.51
N GLY A 56 19.13 9.11 56.15
CA GLY A 56 20.24 10.05 55.99
C GLY A 56 19.87 11.50 55.68
N ARG A 57 19.45 12.27 56.69
CA ARG A 57 19.39 13.75 56.65
C ARG A 57 20.79 14.37 56.56
N ARG A 58 20.95 15.38 55.70
CA ARG A 58 21.81 16.59 55.79
C ARG A 58 21.46 17.40 54.52
N GLY A 59 21.02 18.65 54.50
CA GLY A 59 21.04 19.77 55.42
C GLY A 59 21.38 21.01 54.56
N ASN A 60 20.44 21.96 54.48
CA ASN A 60 20.54 23.38 54.08
C ASN A 60 21.61 23.88 53.09
N SER A 61 21.18 24.68 52.10
CA SER A 61 21.31 26.17 52.18
C SER A 61 20.73 26.89 50.95
N LEU A 62 20.14 28.05 51.24
CA LEU A 62 19.57 29.05 50.35
C LEU A 62 20.63 30.10 49.95
N ASN A 63 20.32 30.88 48.90
CA ASN A 63 20.82 32.24 48.57
C ASN A 63 22.28 32.34 48.05
N SER A 64 22.71 33.27 47.18
CA SER A 64 22.16 34.50 46.59
C SER A 64 23.01 34.99 45.39
N LEU A 65 22.46 35.99 44.70
CA LEU A 65 23.05 37.01 43.81
C LEU A 65 24.34 37.68 44.32
N LEU A 66 25.24 38.09 43.40
CA LEU A 66 25.89 39.43 43.25
C LEU A 66 27.05 39.35 42.22
N THR A 67 26.99 40.00 41.05
CA THR A 67 27.51 41.36 40.63
C THR A 67 29.03 41.62 40.64
N ARG A 68 29.57 41.78 39.41
CA ARG A 68 30.40 42.89 38.83
C ARG A 68 31.94 42.98 39.01
N SER A 69 32.55 43.43 37.89
CA SER A 69 33.78 44.25 37.66
C SER A 69 34.99 43.44 37.12
N MET A 70 35.58 43.64 35.92
CA MET A 70 36.04 44.75 35.03
C MET A 70 37.56 45.02 35.09
N THR A 71 38.07 45.48 33.93
CA THR A 71 39.43 45.91 33.49
C THR A 71 40.34 44.78 32.92
N ASP A 72 41.11 44.95 31.83
CA ASP A 72 41.63 46.17 31.16
C ASP A 72 42.07 45.97 29.67
N ALA A 73 42.25 47.12 29.00
CA ALA A 73 42.82 47.54 27.68
C ALA A 73 43.88 46.66 26.93
N ALA A 74 44.26 46.81 25.64
CA ALA A 74 44.02 47.73 24.50
C ALA A 74 44.68 47.15 23.20
N MET A 75 44.29 47.59 21.99
CA MET A 75 45.16 48.13 20.89
C MET A 75 44.44 48.27 19.51
N LEU A 76 44.85 49.30 18.75
CA LEU A 76 44.30 49.96 17.53
C LEU A 76 44.76 49.25 16.22
N THR A 77 44.18 49.38 15.00
CA THR A 77 44.12 50.53 14.03
C THR A 77 43.34 50.19 12.72
N PRO A 78 43.01 51.17 11.82
CA PRO A 78 42.05 51.04 10.67
C PRO A 78 42.60 51.38 9.23
N SER A 79 41.87 51.03 8.15
CA SER A 79 41.83 51.70 6.80
C SER A 79 40.77 50.99 5.89
N GLN A 80 39.76 51.61 5.24
CA GLN A 80 39.61 52.59 4.13
C GLN A 80 39.86 52.07 2.69
N SER A 81 38.78 51.91 1.88
CA SER A 81 38.53 52.58 0.55
C SER A 81 37.57 51.83 -0.42
N LEU A 82 36.71 52.61 -1.11
CA LEU A 82 35.79 52.35 -2.25
C LEU A 82 36.58 52.16 -3.59
N PRO A 83 36.05 51.64 -4.75
CA PRO A 83 34.98 52.28 -5.56
C PRO A 83 34.15 51.45 -6.60
N GLN A 84 33.11 52.12 -7.13
CA GLN A 84 32.53 52.18 -8.50
C GLN A 84 32.13 50.95 -9.36
N SER A 85 31.00 51.15 -10.06
CA SER A 85 30.27 50.33 -11.04
C SER A 85 30.79 50.42 -12.48
N LEU A 86 30.54 49.39 -13.33
CA LEU A 86 30.15 49.48 -14.76
C LEU A 86 29.79 48.08 -15.38
N MET A 87 29.05 48.09 -16.50
CA MET A 87 28.23 47.05 -17.15
C MET A 87 28.94 45.95 -17.98
N ARG A 88 28.33 44.74 -18.10
CA ARG A 88 28.01 43.93 -19.35
C ARG A 88 27.92 42.39 -19.10
N SER A 89 26.90 41.78 -19.71
CA SER A 89 26.48 40.34 -19.83
C SER A 89 27.48 39.42 -20.59
N PRO A 90 27.40 38.04 -20.65
CA PRO A 90 26.21 37.14 -20.65
C PRO A 90 26.31 35.76 -19.89
N SER A 91 25.20 35.00 -19.95
CA SER A 91 24.78 33.64 -19.48
C SER A 91 25.76 32.43 -19.56
N PRO A 92 25.39 31.17 -19.20
CA PRO A 92 24.55 30.61 -18.12
C PRO A 92 25.24 29.45 -17.34
N SER A 93 24.87 29.16 -16.08
CA SER A 93 24.84 27.79 -15.47
C SER A 93 24.76 27.82 -13.93
N CYS A 94 24.10 26.79 -13.36
CA CYS A 94 24.13 26.32 -11.98
C CYS A 94 23.56 27.21 -10.85
N ARG A 95 22.26 27.05 -10.56
CA ARG A 95 21.68 27.47 -9.27
C ARG A 95 21.80 26.34 -8.23
N ARG A 96 22.74 26.51 -7.29
CA ARG A 96 22.69 25.94 -5.93
C ARG A 96 21.76 26.81 -5.07
N PRO A 97 20.89 26.24 -4.20
CA PRO A 97 20.07 27.05 -3.31
C PRO A 97 20.88 27.50 -2.08
N VAL A 98 21.01 28.82 -1.92
CA VAL A 98 21.59 29.49 -0.75
C VAL A 98 20.53 29.62 0.34
N ARG A 99 20.95 29.35 1.59
CA ARG A 99 20.20 29.55 2.83
C ARG A 99 19.69 30.99 2.94
N LYS A 100 18.37 31.17 3.10
CA LYS A 100 17.78 32.47 3.48
C LYS A 100 17.90 32.66 5.00
N THR A 101 18.69 33.64 5.41
CA THR A 101 18.70 34.21 6.76
C THR A 101 17.41 35.01 6.95
N ARG A 102 16.62 34.65 7.95
CA ARG A 102 15.34 35.31 8.29
C ARG A 102 15.65 36.52 9.18
N VAL A 103 15.25 37.71 8.73
CA VAL A 103 15.23 38.95 9.50
C VAL A 103 14.11 38.84 10.55
N ASN A 104 14.42 39.16 11.80
CA ASN A 104 13.48 39.18 12.92
C ASN A 104 12.76 40.53 12.98
N THR A 105 11.44 40.53 12.80
CA THR A 105 10.53 41.59 13.23
C THR A 105 9.55 41.04 14.27
N ILE A 106 9.14 41.93 15.16
CA ILE A 106 8.75 41.71 16.56
C ILE A 106 7.24 41.40 16.70
N THR A 107 6.92 40.60 17.74
CA THR A 107 5.63 40.39 18.44
C THR A 107 4.41 39.90 17.66
N GLU A 108 4.06 38.63 17.84
CA GLU A 108 2.81 38.18 18.51
C GLU A 108 2.77 36.64 18.63
N GLY A 109 2.38 36.14 19.80
CA GLY A 109 1.88 34.77 20.06
C GLY A 109 2.66 33.56 19.50
N GLY A 110 3.62 33.03 20.26
CA GLY A 110 4.27 31.76 19.93
C GLY A 110 3.32 30.56 20.00
N VAL A 111 2.76 30.15 18.86
CA VAL A 111 2.15 28.82 18.71
C VAL A 111 3.27 27.82 18.44
N GLN A 112 3.51 26.92 19.40
CA GLN A 112 4.35 25.75 19.16
C GLN A 112 3.71 24.91 18.05
N ASP A 113 4.32 24.88 16.86
CA ASP A 113 4.01 23.92 15.79
C ASP A 113 4.34 22.50 16.26
N ARG A 114 3.43 21.91 17.04
CA ARG A 114 3.37 20.47 17.23
C ARG A 114 2.82 19.88 15.94
N ALA A 115 3.72 19.33 15.11
CA ALA A 115 3.34 18.42 14.05
C ALA A 115 2.50 17.29 14.65
N SER A 116 1.18 17.35 14.45
CA SER A 116 0.20 16.37 14.89
C SER A 116 0.50 15.04 14.22
N ARG A 117 1.24 14.16 14.91
CA ARG A 117 1.32 12.75 14.53
C ARG A 117 0.03 12.09 14.98
N SER A 118 -0.74 11.53 14.06
CA SER A 118 -1.90 10.71 14.42
C SER A 118 -1.44 9.58 15.34
N ALA A 119 -2.14 9.39 16.47
CA ALA A 119 -1.82 8.35 17.45
C ALA A 119 -1.98 6.93 16.86
N SER A 120 -2.65 6.79 15.71
CA SER A 120 -2.86 5.52 14.98
C SER A 120 -1.69 5.11 14.07
N ASP A 121 -0.78 6.03 13.75
CA ASP A 121 0.28 5.86 12.75
C ASP A 121 1.66 5.77 13.42
N ASN A 122 1.89 4.66 14.11
CA ASN A 122 3.26 4.25 14.43
C ASN A 122 3.73 3.24 13.38
N ASP A 123 4.82 3.59 12.73
CA ASP A 123 5.49 2.69 11.81
C ASP A 123 6.30 1.65 12.58
N SER A 124 6.00 0.38 12.34
CA SER A 124 6.69 -0.76 12.93
C SER A 124 8.15 -0.92 12.47
N GLY A 125 8.64 -0.13 11.49
CA GLY A 125 10.02 -0.21 11.00
C GLY A 125 10.78 1.12 10.90
N GLY A 126 10.28 2.17 11.57
CA GLY A 126 10.94 3.47 11.58
C GLY A 126 12.24 3.43 12.39
N GLU A 127 13.39 3.35 11.72
CA GLU A 127 14.69 3.65 12.34
C GLU A 127 14.74 5.15 12.69
N ARG A 128 14.37 5.47 13.92
CA ARG A 128 14.82 6.70 14.56
C ARG A 128 15.50 6.35 15.86
N ASN A 129 16.76 6.76 15.93
CA ASN A 129 17.54 6.94 17.15
C ASN A 129 16.96 8.10 17.99
N SER A 130 15.65 8.08 18.25
CA SER A 130 14.95 9.05 19.08
C SER A 130 14.55 8.35 20.37
N ARG A 131 15.09 8.85 21.50
CA ARG A 131 14.61 8.62 22.87
C ARG A 131 13.17 8.14 22.85
N LYS A 132 12.88 6.94 23.38
CA LYS A 132 11.54 6.34 23.48
C LYS A 132 10.56 7.37 24.04
N THR A 133 9.93 8.17 23.18
CA THR A 133 8.81 9.01 23.58
C THR A 133 7.65 8.03 23.70
N SER A 134 7.44 7.54 24.94
CA SER A 134 6.23 6.79 25.24
C SER A 134 5.06 7.67 24.79
N THR A 135 4.31 7.18 23.82
CA THR A 135 3.09 7.87 23.39
C THR A 135 2.15 7.81 24.59
N LYS A 136 1.97 8.95 25.26
CA LYS A 136 1.04 9.10 26.38
C LYS A 136 -0.38 9.01 25.83
N ILE A 137 -0.89 7.79 25.69
CA ILE A 137 -2.29 7.53 25.35
C ILE A 137 -3.04 7.45 26.67
N VAL A 138 -4.09 8.27 26.78
CA VAL A 138 -4.98 8.24 27.95
C VAL A 138 -5.68 6.90 28.01
N LYS A 139 -5.84 6.35 29.23
CA LYS A 139 -6.41 5.02 29.45
C LYS A 139 -7.76 4.87 28.75
N GLU A 140 -8.65 5.84 28.91
CA GLU A 140 -9.98 5.87 28.29
C GLU A 140 -9.96 5.68 26.76
N LEU A 141 -8.94 6.22 26.08
CA LEU A 141 -8.79 6.07 24.64
C LEU A 141 -8.16 4.71 24.30
N GLY A 142 -7.21 4.25 25.11
CA GLY A 142 -6.59 2.94 24.96
C GLY A 142 -7.56 1.77 25.16
N ASP A 143 -8.51 1.92 26.09
CA ASP A 143 -9.53 0.92 26.42
C ASP A 143 -10.53 0.70 25.26
N LEU A 144 -10.70 1.67 24.35
CA LEU A 144 -11.48 1.50 23.12
C LEU A 144 -10.83 0.55 22.10
N GLY A 145 -9.57 0.17 22.31
CA GLY A 145 -8.80 -0.76 21.46
C GLY A 145 -9.13 -2.23 21.68
N VAL A 146 -10.41 -2.57 21.86
CA VAL A 146 -10.89 -3.91 22.23
C VAL A 146 -10.34 -4.99 21.29
N TYR A 147 -10.67 -4.89 20.00
CA TYR A 147 -10.23 -5.83 18.97
C TYR A 147 -9.10 -5.29 18.07
N CYS A 148 -8.81 -3.99 18.17
CA CYS A 148 -7.90 -3.28 17.27
C CYS A 148 -6.82 -2.51 18.04
N SER A 149 -5.85 -3.24 18.57
CA SER A 149 -4.75 -2.67 19.36
C SER A 149 -3.49 -2.52 18.51
N GLY A 150 -3.06 -1.30 18.25
CA GLY A 150 -1.80 -0.98 17.58
C GLY A 150 -0.58 -1.33 18.45
N VAL A 151 0.30 -2.20 17.94
CA VAL A 151 1.52 -2.64 18.62
C VAL A 151 2.72 -2.39 17.70
N ASN A 152 3.86 -1.98 18.30
CA ASN A 152 5.11 -1.86 17.55
C ASN A 152 5.70 -3.24 17.31
N TYR A 153 6.12 -3.52 16.07
CA TYR A 153 6.76 -4.79 15.75
C TYR A 153 8.14 -4.91 16.42
N THR A 154 8.34 -6.01 17.14
CA THR A 154 9.63 -6.39 17.75
C THR A 154 10.01 -7.83 17.43
N GLY A 155 9.31 -8.46 16.48
CA GLY A 155 9.43 -9.88 16.15
C GLY A 155 8.12 -10.65 16.34
N PHE A 156 7.91 -11.65 15.50
CA PHE A 156 6.70 -12.49 15.51
C PHE A 156 6.62 -13.44 16.71
N ASP A 157 7.73 -13.72 17.39
CA ASP A 157 7.77 -14.67 18.52
C ASP A 157 7.36 -14.04 19.87
N THR A 158 7.24 -12.72 19.92
CA THR A 158 6.95 -11.97 21.14
C THR A 158 5.53 -12.22 21.66
N ALA A 159 5.33 -12.13 22.98
CA ALA A 159 4.00 -12.28 23.58
C ALA A 159 2.98 -11.25 23.05
N ALA A 160 3.44 -10.04 22.72
CA ALA A 160 2.59 -9.01 22.13
C ALA A 160 2.13 -9.37 20.71
N ALA A 161 2.93 -10.13 19.97
CA ALA A 161 2.60 -10.68 18.64
C ALA A 161 1.69 -11.91 18.68
N LYS A 162 1.24 -12.32 19.87
CA LYS A 162 0.38 -13.49 20.07
C LYS A 162 -0.99 -13.14 20.66
N GLN A 163 -1.28 -11.85 20.86
CA GLN A 163 -2.56 -11.40 21.40
C GLN A 163 -3.59 -11.26 20.28
N TYR A 164 -4.80 -11.78 20.42
CA TYR A 164 -5.80 -11.77 19.34
C TYR A 164 -6.09 -10.38 18.75
N ASN A 165 -6.03 -9.33 19.56
CA ASN A 165 -6.35 -7.96 19.16
C ASN A 165 -5.17 -7.14 18.63
N HIS A 166 -3.95 -7.70 18.56
CA HIS A 166 -2.80 -6.93 18.11
C HIS A 166 -2.83 -6.68 16.60
N ILE A 167 -2.39 -5.49 16.20
CA ILE A 167 -2.28 -5.08 14.80
C ILE A 167 -0.91 -4.44 14.58
N PHE A 168 -0.11 -5.04 13.69
CA PHE A 168 1.11 -4.41 13.20
C PHE A 168 0.80 -3.44 12.06
N SER A 169 1.55 -2.33 11.98
CA SER A 169 1.40 -1.34 10.92
C SER A 169 2.75 -1.00 10.31
N PHE A 170 2.92 -1.29 9.03
CA PHE A 170 4.17 -1.05 8.30
C PHE A 170 3.95 -0.06 7.14
N MET A 171 4.89 0.86 6.96
CA MET A 171 5.08 1.55 5.68
C MET A 171 5.69 0.58 4.67
N GLU A 172 5.54 0.85 3.38
CA GLU A 172 6.03 -0.04 2.30
C GLU A 172 7.52 -0.38 2.45
N SER A 173 8.34 0.64 2.69
CA SER A 173 9.79 0.49 2.87
C SER A 173 10.15 -0.35 4.10
N SER A 174 9.45 -0.17 5.21
CA SER A 174 9.60 -0.98 6.43
C SER A 174 9.17 -2.42 6.20
N PHE A 175 8.03 -2.64 5.54
CA PHE A 175 7.57 -3.98 5.20
C PHE A 175 8.60 -4.70 4.33
N ALA A 176 9.14 -4.03 3.31
CA ALA A 176 10.15 -4.61 2.43
C ALA A 176 11.42 -5.07 3.18
N LYS A 177 11.83 -4.34 4.23
CA LYS A 177 12.94 -4.74 5.12
C LYS A 177 12.62 -6.04 5.89
N TYR A 178 11.41 -6.16 6.43
CA TYR A 178 10.99 -7.31 7.23
C TYR A 178 10.39 -8.47 6.42
N SER A 179 10.33 -8.35 5.09
CA SER A 179 9.87 -9.39 4.18
C SER A 179 10.91 -9.72 3.12
N ARG A 180 12.21 -9.60 3.44
CA ARG A 180 13.31 -9.78 2.46
C ARG A 180 13.67 -11.26 2.31
N THR A 181 13.95 -11.93 3.43
CA THR A 181 14.38 -13.34 3.45
C THR A 181 13.20 -14.30 3.26
N LYS A 182 13.49 -15.57 2.95
CA LYS A 182 12.44 -16.58 2.75
C LYS A 182 11.73 -16.87 4.08
N GLU A 183 12.48 -16.88 5.17
CA GLU A 183 12.04 -17.16 6.53
C GLU A 183 11.11 -16.05 7.02
N GLN A 184 11.50 -14.79 6.81
CA GLN A 184 10.68 -13.62 7.08
C GLN A 184 9.34 -13.63 6.32
N LYS A 185 9.41 -13.98 5.02
CA LYS A 185 8.22 -14.12 4.17
C LYS A 185 7.26 -15.17 4.72
N ILE A 186 7.78 -16.32 5.16
CA ILE A 186 6.99 -17.39 5.78
C ILE A 186 6.40 -16.92 7.11
N ALA A 187 7.17 -16.21 7.94
CA ALA A 187 6.69 -15.69 9.22
C ALA A 187 5.52 -14.70 9.04
N VAL A 188 5.61 -13.81 8.05
CA VAL A 188 4.52 -12.91 7.66
C VAL A 188 3.28 -13.69 7.19
N ASP A 189 3.47 -14.68 6.31
CA ASP A 189 2.38 -15.51 5.81
C ASP A 189 1.65 -16.21 6.96
N LEU A 190 2.39 -16.82 7.90
CA LEU A 190 1.86 -17.52 9.07
C LEU A 190 1.16 -16.57 10.06
N HIS A 191 1.75 -15.42 10.35
CA HIS A 191 1.15 -14.40 11.22
C HIS A 191 -0.23 -13.99 10.71
N ASN A 192 -0.35 -13.71 9.41
CA ASN A 192 -1.58 -13.21 8.80
C ASN A 192 -2.67 -14.27 8.64
N LEU A 193 -2.43 -15.52 9.04
CA LEU A 193 -3.48 -16.53 9.18
C LEU A 193 -4.40 -16.21 10.38
N ARG A 194 -3.82 -15.73 11.48
CA ARG A 194 -4.54 -15.53 12.76
C ARG A 194 -4.64 -14.09 13.22
N TYR A 195 -3.76 -13.21 12.75
CA TYR A 195 -3.65 -11.84 13.22
C TYR A 195 -3.73 -10.83 12.10
N MET A 196 -4.09 -9.59 12.44
CA MET A 196 -4.30 -8.53 11.48
C MET A 196 -3.01 -7.74 11.26
N MET A 197 -2.77 -7.36 10.00
CA MET A 197 -1.65 -6.50 9.63
C MET A 197 -2.14 -5.38 8.70
N ARG A 198 -1.61 -4.18 8.95
CA ARG A 198 -1.81 -3.00 8.11
C ARG A 198 -0.53 -2.64 7.37
N VAL A 199 -0.67 -2.36 6.08
CA VAL A 199 0.35 -1.67 5.28
C VAL A 199 -0.22 -0.37 4.77
N TYR A 200 0.61 0.67 4.71
CA TYR A 200 0.22 1.99 4.21
C TYR A 200 1.34 2.64 3.39
N PRO A 201 1.02 3.66 2.56
CA PRO A 201 1.97 4.23 1.63
C PRO A 201 3.17 4.91 2.32
N ASP A 202 4.34 4.84 1.70
CA ASP A 202 5.53 5.54 2.18
C ASP A 202 5.35 7.06 2.17
N ARG A 203 6.00 7.75 3.11
CA ARG A 203 5.99 9.22 3.20
C ARG A 203 6.57 9.92 1.97
N THR A 204 7.37 9.22 1.17
CA THR A 204 7.97 9.73 -0.07
C THR A 204 6.94 9.88 -1.20
N ARG A 205 5.74 9.30 -1.06
CA ARG A 205 4.63 9.41 -2.01
C ARG A 205 3.89 10.72 -1.84
N ILE A 206 4.60 11.83 -2.01
CA ILE A 206 4.11 13.20 -1.83
C ILE A 206 2.95 13.50 -2.81
N THR A 207 2.97 12.88 -4.00
CA THR A 207 1.90 12.98 -4.99
C THR A 207 0.69 12.08 -4.70
N SER A 208 0.67 11.42 -3.54
CA SER A 208 -0.40 10.48 -3.14
C SER A 208 -0.62 9.33 -4.12
N ASN A 209 0.39 8.93 -4.90
CA ASN A 209 0.31 7.74 -5.74
C ASN A 209 0.26 6.47 -4.88
N ASN A 210 -0.33 5.41 -5.40
CA ASN A 210 -0.48 4.14 -4.71
C ASN A 210 0.58 3.12 -5.12
N PHE A 211 0.71 2.09 -4.30
CA PHE A 211 1.48 0.89 -4.61
C PHE A 211 0.57 -0.20 -5.15
N ASN A 212 1.16 -1.31 -5.60
CA ASN A 212 0.40 -2.47 -6.04
C ASN A 212 -0.10 -3.29 -4.84
N PRO A 213 -1.42 -3.35 -4.56
CA PRO A 213 -1.95 -4.05 -3.38
C PRO A 213 -1.74 -5.57 -3.43
N LEU A 214 -1.57 -6.17 -4.61
CA LEU A 214 -1.34 -7.61 -4.78
C LEU A 214 -0.08 -8.10 -4.07
N LEU A 215 0.91 -7.23 -3.90
CA LEU A 215 2.17 -7.56 -3.22
C LEU A 215 1.95 -7.94 -1.75
N TYR A 216 0.88 -7.42 -1.15
CA TYR A 216 0.52 -7.56 0.25
C TYR A 216 -0.59 -8.60 0.44
N TRP A 217 -1.62 -8.59 -0.42
CA TRP A 217 -2.69 -9.60 -0.36
C TRP A 217 -2.18 -11.02 -0.60
N ARG A 218 -1.16 -11.20 -1.46
CA ARG A 218 -0.49 -12.51 -1.65
C ARG A 218 0.16 -13.07 -0.38
N ARG A 219 0.35 -12.22 0.63
CA ARG A 219 0.91 -12.52 1.96
C ARG A 219 -0.14 -12.59 3.06
N GLY A 220 -1.43 -12.54 2.69
CA GLY A 220 -2.55 -12.59 3.62
C GLY A 220 -2.79 -11.29 4.40
N ILE A 221 -2.08 -10.20 4.09
CA ILE A 221 -2.25 -8.90 4.75
C ILE A 221 -3.63 -8.36 4.40
N GLN A 222 -4.43 -8.01 5.40
CA GLN A 222 -5.84 -7.68 5.24
C GLN A 222 -6.02 -6.16 5.04
N MET A 223 -5.35 -5.35 5.86
CA MET A 223 -5.52 -3.89 5.84
C MET A 223 -4.48 -3.22 4.94
N VAL A 224 -4.70 -3.29 3.63
CA VAL A 224 -3.83 -2.64 2.64
C VAL A 224 -4.38 -1.24 2.35
N ALA A 225 -3.86 -0.24 3.06
CA ALA A 225 -4.33 1.13 2.97
C ALA A 225 -3.78 1.83 1.72
N LEU A 226 -4.68 2.45 0.95
CA LEU A 226 -4.38 3.21 -0.26
C LEU A 226 -4.93 4.64 -0.12
N ASN A 227 -4.39 5.54 -0.94
CA ASN A 227 -4.86 6.91 -1.10
C ASN A 227 -6.07 6.93 -2.04
N TRP A 228 -7.28 6.97 -1.46
CA TRP A 228 -8.57 6.91 -2.19
C TRP A 228 -8.79 8.09 -3.15
N GLN A 229 -8.19 9.24 -2.86
CA GLN A 229 -8.26 10.42 -3.71
C GLN A 229 -7.54 10.25 -5.07
N THR A 230 -6.71 9.21 -5.23
CA THR A 230 -5.92 8.97 -6.45
C THR A 230 -6.40 7.71 -7.17
N PHE A 231 -7.12 7.87 -8.29
CA PHE A 231 -7.66 6.75 -9.07
C PHE A 231 -6.62 6.12 -10.04
N ASP A 232 -5.50 5.69 -9.50
CA ASP A 232 -4.44 5.01 -10.26
C ASP A 232 -4.66 3.49 -10.35
N LEU A 233 -3.66 2.76 -10.87
CA LEU A 233 -3.71 1.31 -11.01
C LEU A 233 -3.95 0.58 -9.66
N GLY A 234 -3.35 1.08 -8.57
CA GLY A 234 -3.52 0.49 -7.25
C GLY A 234 -4.97 0.61 -6.79
N MET A 235 -5.58 1.78 -6.97
CA MET A 235 -6.99 2.01 -6.67
C MET A 235 -7.93 1.22 -7.58
N GLN A 236 -7.62 1.12 -8.89
CA GLN A 236 -8.39 0.32 -9.85
C GLN A 236 -8.44 -1.17 -9.44
N ILE A 237 -7.32 -1.74 -8.99
CA ILE A 237 -7.26 -3.12 -8.48
C ILE A 237 -8.02 -3.25 -7.15
N SER A 238 -7.90 -2.26 -6.25
CA SER A 238 -8.66 -2.21 -5.00
C SER A 238 -10.16 -2.21 -5.23
N ARG A 239 -10.63 -1.35 -6.12
CA ARG A 239 -12.02 -1.27 -6.52
C ARG A 239 -12.50 -2.59 -7.13
N ALA A 240 -11.71 -3.18 -8.02
CA ALA A 240 -12.02 -4.48 -8.61
C ALA A 240 -12.12 -5.63 -7.59
N MET A 241 -11.40 -5.54 -6.47
CA MET A 241 -11.43 -6.53 -5.39
C MET A 241 -12.69 -6.39 -4.53
N PHE A 242 -13.03 -5.17 -4.10
CA PHE A 242 -14.06 -4.92 -3.09
C PHE A 242 -15.42 -4.49 -3.67
N ASP A 243 -15.44 -3.82 -4.83
CA ASP A 243 -16.67 -3.52 -5.58
C ASP A 243 -17.04 -4.68 -6.51
N GLY A 244 -16.09 -5.59 -6.76
CA GLY A 244 -16.36 -6.81 -7.49
C GLY A 244 -17.07 -7.81 -6.58
N GLY A 245 -18.39 -7.92 -6.68
CA GLY A 245 -19.17 -8.84 -5.86
C GLY A 245 -20.67 -8.54 -5.94
N GLN A 246 -21.46 -9.26 -5.15
CA GLN A 246 -22.89 -8.97 -4.97
C GLN A 246 -23.16 -8.12 -3.72
N ASP A 247 -22.28 -8.15 -2.74
CA ASP A 247 -22.53 -7.68 -1.38
C ASP A 247 -21.89 -6.32 -1.05
N PHE A 248 -20.92 -5.84 -1.86
CA PHE A 248 -20.24 -4.54 -1.70
C PHE A 248 -19.81 -4.23 -0.25
N SER A 249 -19.53 -5.27 0.52
CA SER A 249 -19.40 -5.20 1.99
C SER A 249 -18.08 -4.57 2.45
N GLY A 250 -17.10 -4.45 1.55
CA GLY A 250 -15.72 -4.10 1.88
C GLY A 250 -14.92 -5.25 2.50
N TYR A 251 -15.53 -6.43 2.70
CA TYR A 251 -14.88 -7.64 3.21
C TYR A 251 -14.88 -8.75 2.15
N VAL A 252 -13.70 -9.23 1.79
CA VAL A 252 -13.56 -10.35 0.84
C VAL A 252 -12.80 -11.47 1.53
N LEU A 253 -13.40 -12.66 1.53
CA LEU A 253 -12.79 -13.84 2.14
C LEU A 253 -11.47 -14.17 1.44
N LYS A 254 -10.41 -14.40 2.24
CA LYS A 254 -9.10 -14.81 1.71
C LYS A 254 -9.20 -16.15 0.97
N PRO A 255 -8.35 -16.37 -0.07
CA PRO A 255 -8.18 -17.68 -0.69
C PRO A 255 -7.88 -18.76 0.36
N ALA A 256 -8.31 -20.01 0.13
CA ALA A 256 -8.16 -21.10 1.11
C ALA A 256 -6.69 -21.31 1.53
N GLU A 257 -5.75 -21.10 0.60
CA GLU A 257 -4.30 -21.21 0.84
C GLU A 257 -3.76 -20.18 1.85
N LEU A 258 -4.52 -19.11 2.12
CA LEU A 258 -4.20 -18.04 3.06
C LEU A 258 -5.10 -18.04 4.31
N ARG A 259 -5.86 -19.13 4.54
CA ARG A 259 -6.74 -19.30 5.70
C ARG A 259 -6.28 -20.42 6.63
N ASP A 260 -5.88 -21.55 6.07
CA ASP A 260 -5.55 -22.73 6.86
C ASP A 260 -4.04 -22.87 7.08
N ILE A 261 -3.64 -23.29 8.29
CA ILE A 261 -2.28 -23.75 8.54
C ILE A 261 -2.13 -25.10 7.85
N GLN A 262 -1.61 -25.10 6.63
CA GLN A 262 -1.19 -26.34 5.97
C GLN A 262 0.08 -26.84 6.67
N VAL A 263 -0.09 -27.60 7.75
CA VAL A 263 0.99 -28.45 8.28
C VAL A 263 1.17 -29.55 7.25
N LEU A 264 2.03 -29.32 6.27
CA LEU A 264 2.46 -30.41 5.38
C LEU A 264 3.33 -31.34 6.23
N PRO A 265 2.97 -32.63 6.38
CA PRO A 265 3.92 -33.62 6.88
C PRO A 265 5.16 -33.55 5.99
N TYR A 266 6.34 -33.50 6.60
CA TYR A 266 7.57 -33.73 5.85
C TYR A 266 7.49 -35.14 5.27
N ASN A 267 7.22 -35.26 3.97
CA ASN A 267 7.16 -36.53 3.28
C ASN A 267 8.44 -36.66 2.42
N PRO A 268 9.39 -37.54 2.79
CA PRO A 268 10.66 -37.69 2.07
C PRO A 268 10.51 -38.10 0.60
N GLU A 269 9.38 -38.73 0.24
CA GLU A 269 9.10 -39.24 -1.10
C GLU A 269 8.45 -38.21 -2.04
N LEU A 270 7.98 -37.07 -1.50
CA LEU A 270 7.44 -35.96 -2.28
C LEU A 270 8.40 -34.78 -2.14
N PRO A 271 9.30 -34.51 -3.12
CA PRO A 271 10.13 -33.32 -3.07
C PRO A 271 9.20 -32.11 -2.92
N GLY A 272 9.37 -31.32 -1.85
CA GLY A 272 8.43 -30.28 -1.39
C GLY A 272 7.92 -29.32 -2.46
N GLY A 273 6.95 -29.78 -3.24
CA GLY A 273 6.35 -29.08 -4.36
C GLY A 273 5.37 -28.04 -3.86
N MET A 274 5.46 -26.82 -4.38
CA MET A 274 4.43 -25.82 -4.11
C MET A 274 3.22 -26.14 -4.96
N LYS A 275 2.07 -26.41 -4.32
CA LYS A 275 0.75 -26.41 -4.98
C LYS A 275 0.59 -25.09 -5.72
N ARG A 276 0.41 -25.16 -7.04
CA ARG A 276 0.09 -24.01 -7.89
C ARG A 276 -1.15 -24.35 -8.69
N SER A 277 -1.95 -23.34 -8.96
CA SER A 277 -3.10 -23.44 -9.84
C SER A 277 -2.78 -22.76 -11.15
N VAL A 278 -3.17 -23.40 -12.24
CA VAL A 278 -3.16 -22.85 -13.57
C VAL A 278 -4.57 -22.39 -13.87
N VAL A 279 -4.70 -21.10 -14.15
CA VAL A 279 -5.96 -20.47 -14.55
C VAL A 279 -5.84 -20.11 -16.02
N SER A 280 -6.69 -20.72 -16.84
CA SER A 280 -6.77 -20.49 -18.28
C SER A 280 -8.08 -19.78 -18.59
N PHE A 281 -8.03 -18.75 -19.42
CA PHE A 281 -9.22 -18.02 -19.84
C PHE A 281 -8.99 -17.32 -21.17
N THR A 282 -10.07 -17.04 -21.89
CA THR A 282 -10.05 -16.32 -23.16
C THR A 282 -10.91 -15.07 -23.09
N ILE A 283 -10.41 -13.99 -23.70
CA ILE A 283 -11.09 -12.71 -23.79
C ILE A 283 -11.10 -12.32 -25.26
N ASP A 284 -12.29 -12.25 -25.84
CA ASP A 284 -12.49 -11.70 -27.16
C ASP A 284 -12.97 -10.25 -27.01
N VAL A 285 -12.16 -9.29 -27.43
CA VAL A 285 -12.53 -7.87 -27.49
C VAL A 285 -13.15 -7.61 -28.85
N ILE A 286 -14.46 -7.41 -28.86
CA ILE A 286 -15.25 -7.36 -30.10
C ILE A 286 -15.37 -5.92 -30.59
N SER A 287 -15.95 -5.04 -29.77
CA SER A 287 -16.22 -3.66 -30.16
C SER A 287 -16.32 -2.72 -28.96
N ALA A 288 -16.26 -1.42 -29.21
CA ALA A 288 -16.68 -0.41 -28.24
C ALA A 288 -17.81 0.44 -28.83
N GLN A 289 -18.58 1.09 -27.97
CA GLN A 289 -19.65 1.99 -28.37
C GLN A 289 -19.40 3.39 -27.79
N ARG A 290 -19.55 4.40 -28.64
CA ARG A 290 -19.56 5.84 -28.31
C ARG A 290 -18.36 6.26 -27.45
N LEU A 291 -17.15 6.04 -27.95
CA LEU A 291 -15.94 6.52 -27.29
C LEU A 291 -15.99 8.05 -27.17
N MET A 292 -15.81 8.54 -25.96
CA MET A 292 -15.73 9.98 -25.72
C MET A 292 -14.41 10.50 -26.25
N ARG A 293 -14.50 11.55 -27.08
CA ARG A 293 -13.32 12.25 -27.58
C ARG A 293 -12.64 12.96 -26.40
N PRO A 294 -11.37 12.67 -26.11
CA PRO A 294 -10.62 13.40 -25.09
C PRO A 294 -10.45 14.86 -25.50
N ALA A 295 -10.55 15.79 -24.54
CA ALA A 295 -10.31 17.21 -24.79
C ALA A 295 -8.88 17.51 -25.29
N SER A 296 -7.92 16.62 -25.01
CA SER A 296 -6.55 16.73 -25.48
C SER A 296 -6.36 16.35 -26.96
N LEU A 297 -7.37 15.77 -27.61
CA LEU A 297 -7.30 15.41 -29.03
C LEU A 297 -7.79 16.60 -29.89
N PRO A 298 -6.95 17.15 -30.78
CA PRO A 298 -7.32 18.24 -31.69
C PRO A 298 -8.57 17.91 -32.51
N ALA A 299 -9.43 18.91 -32.77
CA ALA A 299 -10.73 18.73 -33.42
C ALA A 299 -10.62 18.14 -34.84
N ASP A 300 -9.56 18.49 -35.55
CA ASP A 300 -9.20 18.03 -36.90
C ASP A 300 -8.67 16.59 -36.93
N LYS A 301 -8.23 16.04 -35.79
CA LYS A 301 -7.74 14.67 -35.72
C LYS A 301 -8.85 13.68 -35.44
N ALA A 302 -8.93 12.62 -36.23
CA ALA A 302 -9.84 11.51 -36.01
C ALA A 302 -9.39 10.62 -34.84
N MET A 303 -10.32 9.85 -34.27
CA MET A 303 -10.02 8.92 -33.17
C MET A 303 -9.59 7.57 -33.74
N ASN A 304 -8.40 7.11 -33.35
CA ASN A 304 -7.85 5.82 -33.76
C ASN A 304 -7.74 4.86 -32.56
N PRO A 305 -8.85 4.28 -32.06
CA PRO A 305 -8.82 3.50 -30.84
C PRO A 305 -8.19 2.11 -31.00
N TYR A 306 -7.65 1.62 -29.89
CA TYR A 306 -7.30 0.22 -29.67
C TYR A 306 -7.49 -0.12 -28.19
N VAL A 307 -7.63 -1.40 -27.89
CA VAL A 307 -7.80 -1.90 -26.52
C VAL A 307 -6.58 -2.69 -26.11
N GLU A 308 -6.07 -2.37 -24.93
CA GLU A 308 -5.00 -3.09 -24.27
C GLU A 308 -5.59 -3.88 -23.10
N VAL A 309 -5.37 -5.20 -23.09
CA VAL A 309 -5.83 -6.10 -22.03
C VAL A 309 -4.62 -6.59 -21.24
N GLU A 310 -4.55 -6.22 -19.97
CA GLU A 310 -3.46 -6.55 -19.05
C GLU A 310 -3.96 -7.45 -17.92
N VAL A 311 -3.18 -8.47 -17.57
CA VAL A 311 -3.47 -9.39 -16.47
C VAL A 311 -2.52 -9.15 -15.31
N PHE A 312 -3.08 -8.97 -14.11
CA PHE A 312 -2.37 -8.79 -12.86
C PHE A 312 -2.64 -9.97 -11.93
N HIS A 313 -1.59 -10.54 -11.33
CA HIS A 313 -1.73 -11.67 -10.44
C HIS A 313 -0.68 -11.65 -9.31
N ALA A 314 -0.94 -12.39 -8.25
CA ALA A 314 -0.17 -12.46 -7.01
C ALA A 314 1.20 -13.20 -7.09
N SER A 315 1.77 -13.47 -8.26
CA SER A 315 2.94 -14.38 -8.38
C SER A 315 4.28 -13.66 -8.15
N ASN A 316 5.24 -14.40 -7.59
CA ASN A 316 6.57 -13.91 -7.20
C ASN A 316 7.54 -13.65 -8.37
N LYS A 317 7.24 -14.13 -9.59
CA LYS A 317 8.21 -14.08 -10.70
C LYS A 317 8.53 -12.65 -11.17
N ARG A 318 7.58 -11.72 -11.09
CA ARG A 318 7.72 -10.35 -11.62
C ARG A 318 8.79 -9.52 -10.89
N GLU A 319 9.00 -9.75 -9.59
CA GLU A 319 10.00 -8.98 -8.81
C GLU A 319 11.45 -9.37 -9.14
N LYS A 320 11.72 -10.66 -9.40
CA LYS A 320 13.07 -11.08 -9.83
C LYS A 320 13.44 -10.53 -11.22
N ARG A 321 12.45 -10.28 -12.07
CA ARG A 321 12.62 -9.85 -13.46
C ARG A 321 13.05 -8.39 -13.59
N ASN A 322 12.74 -7.53 -12.61
CA ASN A 322 13.22 -6.15 -12.59
C ASN A 322 14.72 -6.02 -12.24
N GLU A 323 15.37 -7.09 -11.74
CA GLU A 323 16.81 -7.11 -11.45
C GLU A 323 17.61 -8.07 -12.34
N SER A 324 16.99 -8.90 -13.16
CA SER A 324 17.70 -9.90 -13.98
C SER A 324 17.18 -9.98 -15.41
N ALA A 325 18.02 -9.55 -16.35
CA ALA A 325 17.83 -9.63 -17.79
C ALA A 325 18.11 -11.06 -18.29
N LEU A 326 17.13 -11.98 -18.18
CA LEU A 326 17.17 -13.33 -18.78
C LEU A 326 15.77 -13.75 -19.30
N PRO A 327 15.67 -14.76 -20.21
CA PRO A 327 14.89 -14.68 -21.46
C PRO A 327 13.36 -14.60 -21.33
N ARG A 328 12.73 -14.09 -22.40
CA ARG A 328 11.28 -13.83 -22.53
C ARG A 328 10.41 -15.09 -22.69
N ASP A 329 10.99 -16.29 -22.74
CA ASP A 329 10.33 -17.46 -23.37
C ASP A 329 9.55 -18.41 -22.45
N LEU A 330 9.43 -18.15 -21.14
CA LEU A 330 8.77 -19.08 -20.20
C LEU A 330 7.46 -18.59 -19.58
N ASP A 331 7.01 -17.37 -19.89
CA ASP A 331 5.68 -16.91 -19.47
C ASP A 331 5.00 -16.20 -20.66
N PRO A 332 3.80 -16.62 -21.09
CA PRO A 332 3.09 -15.99 -22.19
C PRO A 332 2.84 -14.50 -21.90
N PRO A 333 2.74 -13.65 -22.94
CA PRO A 333 2.48 -12.23 -22.74
C PRO A 333 1.21 -12.03 -21.90
N GLN A 334 1.34 -11.28 -20.80
CA GLN A 334 0.22 -10.95 -19.91
C GLN A 334 -0.48 -9.66 -20.34
N LYS A 335 -0.08 -9.14 -21.49
CA LYS A 335 -0.53 -7.89 -22.08
C LYS A 335 -0.72 -8.13 -23.55
N PHE A 336 -1.93 -7.95 -24.02
CA PHE A 336 -2.26 -7.99 -25.44
C PHE A 336 -2.87 -6.67 -25.87
N ARG A 337 -2.73 -6.36 -27.15
CA ARG A 337 -3.32 -5.19 -27.79
C ARG A 337 -4.13 -5.67 -28.99
N THR A 338 -5.28 -5.07 -29.19
CA THR A 338 -6.05 -5.24 -30.42
C THR A 338 -5.39 -4.48 -31.56
N ASN A 339 -5.85 -4.73 -32.79
CA ASN A 339 -5.54 -3.84 -33.90
C ASN A 339 -6.06 -2.42 -33.63
N ILE A 340 -5.41 -1.43 -34.26
CA ILE A 340 -5.84 -0.05 -34.24
C ILE A 340 -6.95 0.12 -35.28
N VAL A 341 -8.11 0.59 -34.84
CA VAL A 341 -9.21 0.93 -35.73
C VAL A 341 -9.05 2.39 -36.12
N ARG A 342 -8.93 2.68 -37.41
CA ARG A 342 -8.72 4.05 -37.90
C ARG A 342 -10.03 4.81 -37.96
N GLU A 343 -9.95 6.08 -37.57
CA GLU A 343 -10.97 7.11 -37.72
C GLU A 343 -12.38 6.75 -37.21
N ASN A 344 -12.48 5.80 -36.28
CA ASN A 344 -13.75 5.32 -35.75
C ASN A 344 -13.77 5.34 -34.23
N GLY A 345 -14.31 6.43 -33.66
CA GLY A 345 -14.63 6.51 -32.23
C GLY A 345 -16.05 6.08 -31.88
N PHE A 346 -16.95 5.91 -32.85
CA PHE A 346 -18.37 5.72 -32.58
C PHE A 346 -18.73 4.25 -32.33
N ASN A 347 -18.21 3.34 -33.14
CA ASN A 347 -18.47 1.91 -33.07
C ASN A 347 -17.29 1.05 -33.58
N PRO A 348 -16.06 1.24 -33.05
CA PRO A 348 -14.91 0.48 -33.52
C PRO A 348 -15.08 -1.02 -33.28
N MET A 349 -14.65 -1.82 -34.27
CA MET A 349 -14.59 -3.28 -34.23
C MET A 349 -13.13 -3.72 -34.14
N PHE A 350 -12.75 -4.42 -33.08
CA PHE A 350 -11.34 -4.69 -32.74
C PHE A 350 -10.84 -6.08 -33.12
N ASP A 351 -11.75 -7.05 -33.28
CA ASP A 351 -11.47 -8.47 -33.59
C ASP A 351 -10.30 -9.07 -32.79
N GLY A 352 -10.24 -8.74 -31.50
CA GLY A 352 -9.12 -9.11 -30.63
C GLY A 352 -9.37 -10.41 -29.89
N HIS A 353 -8.71 -11.50 -30.28
CA HIS A 353 -8.84 -12.80 -29.62
C HIS A 353 -7.63 -13.11 -28.74
N PHE A 354 -7.81 -13.09 -27.41
CA PHE A 354 -6.70 -13.27 -26.47
C PHE A 354 -6.89 -14.50 -25.60
N LYS A 355 -5.87 -15.35 -25.54
CA LYS A 355 -5.81 -16.51 -24.65
C LYS A 355 -4.76 -16.29 -23.57
N PHE A 356 -5.18 -16.44 -22.32
CA PHE A 356 -4.33 -16.25 -21.15
C PHE A 356 -4.18 -17.57 -20.40
N LYS A 357 -2.96 -17.81 -19.91
CA LYS A 357 -2.64 -18.91 -19.01
C LYS A 357 -1.78 -18.37 -17.88
N VAL A 358 -2.30 -18.39 -16.66
CA VAL A 358 -1.64 -17.82 -15.48
C VAL A 358 -1.41 -18.91 -14.45
N THR A 359 -0.15 -19.16 -14.11
CA THR A 359 0.20 -20.07 -13.01
C THR A 359 0.42 -19.27 -11.73
N ASN A 360 -0.47 -19.44 -10.76
CA ASN A 360 -0.45 -18.71 -9.49
C ASN A 360 -0.66 -19.65 -8.30
N LYS A 361 -0.16 -19.28 -7.12
CA LYS A 361 -0.46 -19.99 -5.87
C LYS A 361 -1.89 -19.72 -5.39
N GLN A 362 -2.36 -18.49 -5.60
CA GLN A 362 -3.71 -18.06 -5.23
C GLN A 362 -4.50 -17.75 -6.51
N PRO A 363 -5.27 -18.72 -7.05
CA PRO A 363 -6.01 -18.53 -8.29
C PRO A 363 -7.07 -17.41 -8.20
N ASP A 364 -7.59 -17.15 -7.01
CA ASP A 364 -8.59 -16.09 -6.79
C ASP A 364 -8.02 -14.67 -6.92
N LEU A 365 -6.69 -14.50 -6.81
CA LEU A 365 -6.02 -13.20 -6.92
C LEU A 365 -5.51 -12.95 -8.34
N VAL A 366 -6.43 -13.02 -9.31
CA VAL A 366 -6.21 -12.70 -10.72
C VAL A 366 -7.15 -11.57 -11.12
N PHE A 367 -6.59 -10.53 -11.70
CA PHE A 367 -7.29 -9.30 -12.10
C PHE A 367 -6.98 -9.01 -13.56
N ILE A 368 -7.98 -8.51 -14.26
CA ILE A 368 -7.88 -8.14 -15.67
C ILE A 368 -8.21 -6.66 -15.78
N ARG A 369 -7.42 -5.94 -16.57
CA ARG A 369 -7.62 -4.54 -16.87
C ARG A 369 -7.74 -4.34 -18.37
N TRP A 370 -8.83 -3.72 -18.78
CA TRP A 370 -9.03 -3.21 -20.13
C TRP A 370 -8.69 -1.73 -20.14
N SER A 371 -7.86 -1.33 -21.09
CA SER A 371 -7.46 0.07 -21.29
C SER A 371 -7.74 0.46 -22.73
N VAL A 372 -8.71 1.36 -22.94
CA VAL A 372 -8.98 1.95 -24.25
C VAL A 372 -8.00 3.10 -24.47
N LYS A 373 -7.19 3.00 -25.51
CA LYS A 373 -6.17 3.98 -25.88
C LYS A 373 -6.40 4.48 -27.29
N LEU A 374 -5.81 5.63 -27.61
CA LEU A 374 -5.86 6.24 -28.94
C LEU A 374 -4.46 6.29 -29.56
N SER A 375 -4.35 5.79 -30.78
CA SER A 375 -3.16 6.00 -31.61
C SER A 375 -3.14 7.43 -32.17
N ASN A 376 -1.94 7.99 -32.36
CA ASN A 376 -1.78 9.35 -32.87
C ASN A 376 -1.87 9.41 -34.40
N ASP A 377 -1.39 8.37 -35.06
CA ASP A 377 -1.24 8.24 -36.51
C ASP A 377 -2.12 7.13 -37.09
N GLY A 378 -2.73 6.30 -36.25
CA GLY A 378 -3.56 5.17 -36.69
C GLY A 378 -2.76 3.92 -37.07
N GLU A 379 -1.44 3.97 -36.89
CA GLU A 379 -0.50 2.92 -37.29
C GLU A 379 0.28 2.39 -36.08
N ASN A 380 0.73 3.29 -35.21
CA ASN A 380 1.61 2.96 -34.11
C ASN A 380 0.89 2.95 -32.78
N TYR A 381 1.18 1.93 -31.98
CA TYR A 381 0.83 1.91 -30.57
C TYR A 381 1.68 2.92 -29.82
N ASN A 382 1.10 3.58 -28.83
CA ASN A 382 1.82 4.49 -27.96
C ASN A 382 1.56 4.18 -26.48
N ASP A 383 2.35 4.78 -25.61
CA ASP A 383 2.22 4.63 -24.16
C ASP A 383 1.50 5.82 -23.52
N ARG A 384 0.63 6.50 -24.28
CA ARG A 384 -0.23 7.54 -23.69
C ARG A 384 -1.17 6.94 -22.65
N PRO A 385 -1.62 7.76 -21.68
CA PRO A 385 -2.67 7.38 -20.76
C PRO A 385 -3.90 6.85 -21.50
N ALA A 386 -4.55 5.84 -20.92
CA ALA A 386 -5.81 5.34 -21.43
C ALA A 386 -6.89 6.42 -21.31
N VAL A 387 -7.77 6.49 -22.30
CA VAL A 387 -8.94 7.37 -22.30
C VAL A 387 -9.99 6.84 -21.33
N ALA A 388 -10.11 5.52 -21.28
CA ALA A 388 -11.00 4.85 -20.36
C ALA A 388 -10.43 3.51 -19.93
N THR A 389 -10.69 3.12 -18.69
CA THR A 389 -10.27 1.83 -18.16
C THR A 389 -11.40 1.09 -17.48
N TYR A 390 -11.28 -0.23 -17.41
CA TYR A 390 -12.10 -1.07 -16.56
C TYR A 390 -11.19 -2.14 -15.96
N THR A 391 -11.32 -2.41 -14.66
CA THR A 391 -10.57 -3.46 -13.98
C THR A 391 -11.54 -4.35 -13.23
N ALA A 392 -11.37 -5.66 -13.35
CA ALA A 392 -12.21 -6.65 -12.68
C ALA A 392 -11.37 -7.79 -12.14
N LYS A 393 -11.79 -8.36 -11.01
CA LYS A 393 -11.30 -9.64 -10.51
C LYS A 393 -11.90 -10.76 -11.35
N LEU A 394 -11.08 -11.72 -11.79
CA LEU A 394 -11.48 -12.79 -12.71
C LEU A 394 -12.65 -13.62 -12.15
N SER A 395 -12.64 -13.95 -10.86
CA SER A 395 -13.70 -14.72 -10.19
C SER A 395 -15.07 -14.05 -10.23
N ASN A 396 -15.10 -12.73 -10.41
CA ASN A 396 -16.32 -11.92 -10.37
C ASN A 396 -16.87 -11.63 -11.77
N LEU A 397 -16.15 -12.02 -12.82
CA LEU A 397 -16.57 -11.81 -14.19
C LEU A 397 -17.59 -12.88 -14.60
N LYS A 398 -18.72 -12.43 -15.14
CA LYS A 398 -19.70 -13.31 -15.76
C LYS A 398 -19.19 -13.75 -17.14
N GLN A 399 -19.33 -15.04 -17.45
CA GLN A 399 -18.92 -15.61 -18.74
C GLN A 399 -19.93 -15.29 -19.87
N GLY A 400 -19.52 -15.54 -21.11
CA GLY A 400 -20.29 -15.27 -22.33
C GLY A 400 -20.09 -13.86 -22.88
N TYR A 401 -21.03 -13.39 -23.69
CA TYR A 401 -21.04 -12.02 -24.20
C TYR A 401 -21.44 -11.04 -23.11
N ARG A 402 -20.60 -10.04 -22.88
CA ARG A 402 -20.76 -9.04 -21.82
C ARG A 402 -20.41 -7.66 -22.31
N THR A 403 -21.08 -6.68 -21.73
CA THR A 403 -20.76 -5.28 -21.90
C THR A 403 -20.13 -4.77 -20.62
N LEU A 404 -18.90 -4.28 -20.71
CA LEU A 404 -18.13 -3.76 -19.60
C LEU A 404 -18.30 -2.24 -19.53
N PRO A 405 -18.64 -1.68 -18.36
CA PRO A 405 -18.63 -0.25 -18.16
C PRO A 405 -17.19 0.26 -18.18
N LEU A 406 -16.98 1.47 -18.70
CA LEU A 406 -15.66 2.07 -18.78
C LEU A 406 -15.62 3.34 -17.94
N LEU A 407 -14.52 3.55 -17.23
CA LEU A 407 -14.31 4.65 -16.30
C LEU A 407 -13.29 5.63 -16.84
N ASN A 408 -13.42 6.91 -16.48
CA ASN A 408 -12.43 7.95 -16.76
C ASN A 408 -11.23 7.84 -15.79
N ASP A 409 -10.31 8.81 -15.89
CA ASP A 409 -9.13 8.95 -15.04
C ASP A 409 -9.46 9.33 -13.58
N ALA A 410 -10.62 9.93 -13.32
CA ALA A 410 -11.13 10.22 -11.97
C ALA A 410 -11.84 9.01 -11.31
N GLY A 411 -12.16 7.97 -12.09
CA GLY A 411 -12.92 6.81 -11.63
C GLY A 411 -14.44 6.95 -11.74
N ASP A 412 -14.92 7.93 -12.50
CA ASP A 412 -16.33 8.05 -12.86
C ASP A 412 -16.66 7.20 -14.06
N GLN A 413 -17.82 6.56 -14.03
CA GLN A 413 -18.29 5.74 -15.14
C GLN A 413 -18.81 6.64 -16.27
N TYR A 414 -18.36 6.35 -17.49
CA TYR A 414 -18.97 6.92 -18.68
C TYR A 414 -20.36 6.31 -18.93
N LEU A 415 -21.37 7.16 -19.12
CA LEU A 415 -22.77 6.73 -19.25
C LEU A 415 -23.02 5.90 -20.50
N PHE A 416 -22.47 6.32 -21.64
CA PHE A 416 -22.73 5.71 -22.95
C PHE A 416 -21.56 4.89 -23.49
N LEU A 417 -20.38 5.01 -22.87
CA LEU A 417 -19.17 4.36 -23.34
C LEU A 417 -19.11 2.94 -22.80
N LYS A 418 -19.17 1.97 -23.71
CA LYS A 418 -19.31 0.56 -23.39
C LYS A 418 -18.30 -0.26 -24.19
N LEU A 419 -17.71 -1.27 -23.57
CA LEU A 419 -16.85 -2.24 -24.23
C LEU A 419 -17.57 -3.58 -24.33
N PHE A 420 -17.72 -4.11 -25.53
CA PHE A 420 -18.34 -5.40 -25.77
C PHE A 420 -17.27 -6.48 -25.92
N CYS A 421 -17.35 -7.50 -25.07
CA CYS A 421 -16.39 -8.60 -25.04
C CYS A 421 -17.11 -9.94 -24.87
N LYS A 422 -16.44 -11.02 -25.30
CA LYS A 422 -16.79 -12.39 -24.92
C LYS A 422 -15.75 -12.90 -23.94
N ILE A 423 -16.20 -13.37 -22.78
CA ILE A 423 -15.33 -13.86 -21.71
C ILE A 423 -15.62 -15.34 -21.51
N LYS A 424 -14.57 -16.17 -21.54
CA LYS A 424 -14.67 -17.58 -21.19
C LYS A 424 -13.57 -17.92 -20.21
N VAL A 425 -13.92 -18.55 -19.10
CA VAL A 425 -12.98 -18.98 -18.07
C VAL A 425 -13.01 -20.51 -18.05
N ASP A 426 -11.86 -21.13 -18.32
CA ASP A 426 -11.74 -22.58 -18.27
C ASP A 426 -11.60 -23.04 -16.80
N SER A 427 -11.80 -24.34 -16.55
CA SER A 427 -11.65 -24.90 -15.21
C SER A 427 -10.23 -24.71 -14.68
N ILE A 428 -10.11 -24.37 -13.40
CA ILE A 428 -8.81 -24.18 -12.74
C ILE A 428 -8.13 -25.55 -12.58
N GLU A 429 -6.98 -25.72 -13.20
CA GLU A 429 -6.16 -26.93 -13.07
C GLU A 429 -5.20 -26.78 -11.89
N LYS A 430 -5.21 -27.73 -10.94
CA LYS A 430 -4.24 -27.75 -9.84
C LYS A 430 -3.02 -28.56 -10.27
N MET A 431 -1.85 -27.95 -10.25
CA MET A 431 -0.57 -28.57 -10.55
C MET A 431 0.37 -28.53 -9.35
N MET A 432 1.04 -29.67 -9.09
CA MET A 432 2.24 -29.68 -8.26
C MET A 432 3.41 -29.28 -9.14
N ILE A 433 4.15 -28.24 -8.75
CA ILE A 433 5.43 -27.93 -9.41
C ILE A 433 6.53 -28.23 -8.41
N ASP A 434 7.41 -29.16 -8.80
CA ASP A 434 8.60 -29.52 -8.04
C ASP A 434 9.45 -28.28 -7.77
N ALA A 435 9.94 -28.16 -6.54
CA ALA A 435 10.93 -27.15 -6.24
C ALA A 435 12.18 -27.46 -7.08
N PRO A 436 12.85 -26.45 -7.68
CA PRO A 436 14.10 -26.70 -8.39
C PRO A 436 15.07 -27.39 -7.42
N CYS A 437 15.48 -28.60 -7.80
CA CYS A 437 16.42 -29.42 -7.04
C CYS A 437 17.65 -28.56 -6.74
N ARG A 438 17.95 -28.33 -5.46
CA ARG A 438 19.22 -27.72 -5.07
C ARG A 438 20.28 -28.75 -5.38
N THR A 439 21.00 -28.58 -6.48
CA THR A 439 22.28 -29.25 -6.67
C THR A 439 23.17 -28.84 -5.50
N LEU A 440 23.37 -29.77 -4.56
CA LEU A 440 24.40 -29.61 -3.53
C LEU A 440 25.74 -29.42 -4.26
N PRO A 441 26.59 -28.46 -3.86
CA PRO A 441 27.92 -28.36 -4.42
C PRO A 441 28.62 -29.70 -4.19
N ARG A 442 29.09 -30.32 -5.27
CA ARG A 442 29.89 -31.54 -5.20
C ARG A 442 31.08 -31.27 -4.25
N PRO A 443 31.38 -32.15 -3.29
CA PRO A 443 32.61 -32.02 -2.52
C PRO A 443 33.78 -32.03 -3.50
N ARG A 444 34.62 -30.99 -3.43
CA ARG A 444 35.93 -31.02 -4.05
C ARG A 444 36.73 -32.03 -3.24
N TRP A 445 37.00 -33.19 -3.84
CA TRP A 445 38.00 -34.13 -3.37
C TRP A 445 39.37 -33.65 -3.83
#